data_AF-A0A356ITZ2-F1
#
_entry.id   AF-A0A356ITZ2-F1
#
_cell.length_a   1.000
_cell.length_b   1.000
_cell.length_c   1.000
_cell.angle_alpha   90.00
_cell.angle_beta   90.00
_cell.angle_gamma   90.00
#
_symmetry.space_group_name_H-M   'P 1'
#
loop_
_entity.id
_entity.type
_entity.pdbx_description
1 polymer ?
#
loop_
_entity_poly.entity_id
_entity_poly.type
_entity_poly.pdbx_seq_one_letter_code
_entity_poly.pdbx_strand_id
1 'polypeptide(L)'
;MSPRDELAALLDALDEANCECDGLTRLVTTALHWNEIPHSVFKGAVRRKRPGDAPDLVVAPHYWVVVGDLVMDYRAQMWLGTDESVPHGVFAVNAHPLVEYAGEEVGMMALPVSLFRFVCDNDGCDFENLIPESMRERHSATANSESY
;
A
#
# COMPACT_ATOMS: atom_id res chain seq x y z
N MET A 1 -8.51 -12.47 -15.32
CA MET A 1 -8.47 -11.41 -14.29
C MET A 1 -7.57 -10.33 -14.84
N SER A 2 -7.85 -9.04 -14.64
CA SER A 2 -6.90 -8.00 -15.11
C SER A 2 -5.71 -7.88 -14.15
N PRO A 3 -4.53 -7.39 -14.57
CA PRO A 3 -3.41 -7.17 -13.65
C PRO A 3 -3.77 -6.29 -12.45
N ARG A 4 -4.66 -5.32 -12.65
CA ARG A 4 -5.20 -4.48 -11.57
C ARG A 4 -6.00 -5.30 -10.57
N ASP A 5 -6.87 -6.19 -11.04
CA ASP A 5 -7.71 -7.02 -10.16
C ASP A 5 -6.86 -8.03 -9.37
N GLU A 6 -5.77 -8.55 -9.95
CA GLU A 6 -4.84 -9.45 -9.27
C GLU A 6 -4.08 -8.72 -8.15
N LEU A 7 -3.62 -7.50 -8.41
CA LEU A 7 -2.99 -6.66 -7.37
C LEU A 7 -3.98 -6.25 -6.29
N ALA A 8 -5.21 -5.88 -6.66
CA ALA A 8 -6.26 -5.53 -5.70
C ALA A 8 -6.61 -6.72 -4.80
N ALA A 9 -6.75 -7.92 -5.38
CA ALA A 9 -7.02 -9.15 -4.62
C ALA A 9 -5.90 -9.48 -3.61
N LEU A 10 -4.66 -9.08 -3.90
CA LEU A 10 -3.52 -9.25 -2.99
C LEU A 10 -3.47 -8.17 -1.90
N LEU A 11 -3.79 -6.92 -2.23
CA LEU A 11 -3.44 -5.75 -1.43
C LEU A 11 -4.61 -5.10 -0.70
N ASP A 12 -5.85 -5.27 -1.13
CA ASP A 12 -6.99 -4.51 -0.59
C ASP A 12 -7.25 -4.80 0.89
N ALA A 13 -6.90 -6.00 1.38
CA ALA A 13 -6.99 -6.33 2.81
C ALA A 13 -6.02 -5.51 3.68
N LEU A 14 -4.99 -4.88 3.09
CA LEU A 14 -4.09 -3.97 3.81
C LEU A 14 -4.75 -2.62 4.11
N ASP A 15 -5.84 -2.26 3.43
CA ASP A 15 -6.52 -0.98 3.66
C ASP A 15 -7.12 -0.88 5.08
N GLU A 16 -7.40 -2.02 5.71
CA GLU A 16 -7.85 -2.10 7.09
C GLU A 16 -6.76 -1.69 8.10
N ALA A 17 -5.48 -1.70 7.69
CA ALA A 17 -4.37 -1.34 8.55
C ALA A 17 -4.42 0.15 8.92
N ASN A 18 -4.60 0.49 10.19
CA ASN A 18 -4.54 1.83 10.79
C ASN A 18 -3.15 2.53 10.74
N CYS A 19 -2.47 2.48 9.60
CA CYS A 19 -1.19 3.13 9.34
C CYS A 19 -1.34 4.30 8.35
N GLU A 20 -0.48 5.31 8.50
CA GLU A 20 -0.38 6.42 7.54
C GLU A 20 0.33 5.97 6.24
N CYS A 21 0.58 6.90 5.31
CA CYS A 21 1.09 6.60 3.97
C CYS A 21 2.40 5.82 3.95
N ASP A 22 3.33 6.09 4.87
CA ASP A 22 4.63 5.44 4.94
C ASP A 22 4.52 4.01 5.50
N GLY A 23 3.74 3.83 6.56
CA GLY A 23 3.46 2.52 7.16
C GLY A 23 2.73 1.60 6.16
N LEU A 24 1.69 2.11 5.49
CA LEU A 24 0.96 1.31 4.53
C LEU A 24 1.81 0.98 3.30
N THR A 25 2.55 1.97 2.78
CA THR A 25 3.48 1.74 1.66
C THR A 25 4.50 0.65 2.02
N ARG A 26 4.95 0.61 3.27
CA ARG A 26 5.84 -0.43 3.79
C ARG A 26 5.18 -1.82 3.84
N LEU A 27 3.90 -1.90 4.18
CA LEU A 27 3.15 -3.16 4.09
C LEU A 27 2.99 -3.61 2.62
N VAL A 28 2.56 -2.70 1.74
CA VAL A 28 2.37 -2.99 0.31
C VAL A 28 3.67 -3.46 -0.36
N THR A 29 4.79 -2.75 -0.18
CA THR A 29 6.10 -3.16 -0.73
C THR A 29 6.53 -4.53 -0.20
N THR A 30 6.24 -4.83 1.07
CA THR A 30 6.57 -6.13 1.66
C THR A 30 5.75 -7.26 1.03
N ALA A 31 4.43 -7.06 0.88
CA ALA A 31 3.55 -8.04 0.25
C ALA A 31 3.95 -8.29 -1.22
N LEU A 32 4.25 -7.24 -1.98
CA LEU A 32 4.72 -7.35 -3.36
C LEU A 32 6.08 -8.06 -3.44
N HIS A 33 7.00 -7.74 -2.54
CA HIS A 33 8.31 -8.39 -2.47
C HIS A 33 8.19 -9.90 -2.22
N TRP A 34 7.34 -10.33 -1.28
CA TRP A 34 7.13 -11.75 -0.98
C TRP A 34 6.45 -12.52 -2.10
N ASN A 35 5.67 -11.85 -2.95
CA ASN A 35 5.08 -12.42 -4.15
C ASN A 35 5.97 -12.23 -5.40
N GLU A 36 7.21 -11.77 -5.22
CA GLU A 36 8.19 -11.57 -6.31
C GLU A 36 7.69 -10.61 -7.40
N ILE A 37 6.82 -9.66 -7.06
CA ILE A 37 6.27 -8.66 -7.99
C ILE A 37 7.21 -7.46 -8.05
N PRO A 38 7.85 -7.16 -9.21
CA PRO A 38 8.67 -5.97 -9.37
C PRO A 38 7.85 -4.69 -9.20
N HIS A 39 8.35 -3.79 -8.37
CA HIS A 39 7.67 -2.54 -8.04
C HIS A 39 8.67 -1.45 -7.66
N SER A 40 8.23 -0.20 -7.77
CA SER A 40 9.00 0.98 -7.37
C SER A 40 8.24 1.74 -6.31
N VAL A 41 8.94 2.19 -5.27
CA VAL A 41 8.35 3.01 -4.21
C VAL A 41 8.70 4.47 -4.47
N PHE A 42 7.73 5.36 -4.35
CA PHE A 42 7.93 6.78 -4.57
C PHE A 42 7.67 7.57 -3.30
N LYS A 43 8.35 8.70 -3.18
CA LYS A 43 8.13 9.72 -2.16
C LYS A 43 7.99 11.07 -2.83
N GLY A 44 7.00 11.84 -2.44
CA GLY A 44 6.81 13.18 -3.00
C GLY A 44 5.58 13.89 -2.48
N ALA A 45 4.90 14.58 -3.39
CA ALA A 45 3.67 15.30 -3.13
C ALA A 45 2.52 14.75 -3.99
N VAL A 46 1.33 14.64 -3.41
CA VAL A 46 0.10 14.37 -4.13
C VAL A 46 -0.78 15.61 -4.05
N ARG A 47 -1.19 16.10 -5.22
CA ARG A 47 -1.97 17.32 -5.37
C ARG A 47 -3.32 17.01 -5.98
N ARG A 48 -4.41 17.42 -5.33
CA ARG A 48 -5.76 17.43 -5.91
C ARG A 48 -6.13 18.85 -6.34
N LYS A 49 -6.42 19.00 -7.63
CA LYS A 49 -7.01 20.22 -8.19
C LYS A 49 -8.47 20.35 -7.75
N ARG A 50 -8.84 21.54 -7.28
CA ARG A 50 -10.22 21.86 -6.89
C ARG A 50 -10.87 22.82 -7.88
N PRO A 51 -12.20 22.73 -8.08
CA PRO A 51 -12.89 23.59 -9.02
C PRO A 51 -12.93 25.06 -8.58
N GLY A 52 -13.01 25.96 -9.56
CA GLY A 52 -13.10 27.41 -9.33
C GLY A 52 -11.80 28.01 -8.79
N ASP A 53 -11.93 29.02 -7.93
CA ASP A 53 -10.80 29.72 -7.31
C ASP A 53 -10.35 29.07 -5.98
N ALA A 54 -10.86 27.87 -5.65
CA ALA A 54 -10.47 27.17 -4.45
C ALA A 54 -9.00 26.69 -4.56
N PRO A 55 -8.16 26.87 -3.53
CA PRO A 55 -6.77 26.43 -3.60
C PRO A 55 -6.70 24.91 -3.69
N ASP A 56 -5.71 24.37 -4.39
CA ASP A 56 -5.48 22.92 -4.44
C ASP A 56 -5.25 22.33 -3.03
N LEU A 57 -5.62 21.06 -2.86
CA LEU A 57 -5.19 20.28 -1.69
C LEU A 57 -3.89 19.58 -2.02
N VAL A 58 -2.92 19.62 -1.10
CA VAL A 58 -1.61 19.02 -1.27
C VAL A 58 -1.22 18.28 0.00
N VAL A 59 -0.77 17.04 -0.15
CA VAL A 59 -0.11 16.28 0.92
C VAL A 59 1.34 16.04 0.54
N ALA A 60 2.26 16.39 1.43
CA ALA A 60 3.69 16.15 1.30
C ALA A 60 4.37 16.14 2.69
N PRO A 61 5.29 15.19 2.96
CA PRO A 61 5.65 14.06 2.11
C PRO A 61 4.53 13.02 2.06
N HIS A 62 4.39 12.35 0.92
CA HIS A 62 3.48 11.22 0.72
C HIS A 62 4.22 10.07 0.03
N TYR A 63 3.86 8.84 0.37
CA TYR A 63 4.44 7.63 -0.20
C TYR A 63 3.39 6.82 -0.96
N TRP A 64 3.80 6.24 -2.08
CA TRP A 64 2.97 5.35 -2.89
C TRP A 64 3.84 4.31 -3.60
N VAL A 65 3.20 3.29 -4.14
CA VAL A 65 3.89 2.23 -4.91
C VAL A 65 3.41 2.24 -6.35
N VAL A 66 4.30 1.93 -7.28
CA VAL A 66 4.02 1.82 -8.72
C VAL A 66 4.40 0.43 -9.23
N VAL A 67 3.51 -0.19 -9.99
CA VAL A 67 3.71 -1.46 -10.71
C VAL A 67 3.23 -1.27 -12.15
N GLY A 68 4.17 -1.15 -13.09
CA GLY A 68 3.83 -0.77 -14.48
C GLY A 68 3.13 0.59 -14.54
N ASP A 69 1.93 0.63 -15.12
CA ASP A 69 1.10 1.84 -15.22
C ASP A 69 0.09 1.98 -14.05
N LEU A 70 0.18 1.11 -13.05
CA LEU A 70 -0.69 1.09 -11.88
C LEU A 70 -0.03 1.73 -10.68
N VAL A 71 -0.83 2.48 -9.93
CA VAL A 71 -0.47 3.12 -8.67
C VAL A 71 -1.26 2.44 -7.55
N MET A 72 -0.58 2.16 -6.45
CA MET A 72 -1.17 1.68 -5.20
C MET A 72 -1.03 2.79 -4.17
N ASP A 73 -2.17 3.40 -3.84
CA ASP A 73 -2.28 4.43 -2.82
C ASP A 73 -3.65 4.36 -2.14
N TYR A 74 -3.69 3.84 -0.92
CA TYR A 74 -4.91 3.76 -0.12
C TYR A 74 -4.99 4.88 0.93
N ARG A 75 -4.04 5.83 0.92
CA ARG A 75 -3.89 6.84 1.98
C ARG A 75 -4.00 8.27 1.45
N ALA A 76 -4.07 8.47 0.13
CA ALA A 76 -4.40 9.75 -0.49
C ALA A 76 -5.70 10.36 0.07
N GLN A 77 -6.75 9.55 0.23
CA GLN A 77 -8.06 10.02 0.73
C GLN A 77 -8.01 10.52 2.19
N MET A 78 -7.09 10.04 3.02
CA MET A 78 -6.93 10.54 4.40
C MET A 78 -6.63 12.03 4.44
N TRP A 79 -5.88 12.54 3.46
CA TRP A 79 -5.39 13.91 3.45
C TRP A 79 -6.11 14.79 2.43
N LEU A 80 -6.51 14.23 1.30
CA LEU A 80 -7.14 14.96 0.17
C LEU A 80 -8.67 14.86 0.16
N GLY A 81 -9.24 14.12 1.12
CA GLY A 81 -10.67 13.87 1.28
C GLY A 81 -11.17 12.65 0.49
N THR A 82 -12.38 12.19 0.82
CA THR A 82 -13.01 10.98 0.26
C THR A 82 -13.87 11.27 -0.99
N ASP A 83 -13.50 12.28 -1.76
CA ASP A 83 -14.20 12.62 -3.00
C ASP A 83 -13.84 11.60 -4.08
N GLU A 84 -14.78 11.26 -4.98
CA GLU A 84 -14.55 10.28 -6.06
C GLU A 84 -13.37 10.65 -6.99
N SER A 85 -13.01 11.93 -7.07
CA SER A 85 -11.82 12.36 -7.81
C SER A 85 -10.50 11.95 -7.17
N VAL A 86 -10.48 11.68 -5.85
CA VAL A 86 -9.29 11.23 -5.13
C VAL A 86 -9.15 9.72 -5.27
N PRO A 87 -8.04 9.24 -5.85
CA PRO A 87 -7.81 7.82 -6.01
C PRO A 87 -7.70 7.10 -4.67
N HIS A 88 -8.04 5.81 -4.68
CA HIS A 88 -7.91 4.91 -3.55
C HIS A 88 -7.66 3.49 -4.04
N GLY A 89 -6.71 2.80 -3.42
CA GLY A 89 -6.36 1.42 -3.73
C GLY A 89 -5.50 1.27 -4.98
N VAL A 90 -5.84 0.31 -5.85
CA VAL A 90 -5.11 0.03 -7.09
C VAL A 90 -5.80 0.66 -8.29
N PHE A 91 -5.14 1.61 -8.93
CA PHE A 91 -5.71 2.38 -10.05
C PHE A 91 -4.66 2.69 -11.12
N ALA A 92 -5.12 2.97 -12.34
CA ALA A 92 -4.24 3.44 -13.41
C ALA A 92 -3.86 4.91 -13.16
N VAL A 93 -2.60 5.27 -13.39
CA VAL A 93 -2.09 6.65 -13.15
C VAL A 93 -2.91 7.74 -13.85
N ASN A 94 -3.50 7.43 -15.00
CA ASN A 94 -4.29 8.35 -15.82
C ASN A 94 -5.80 8.32 -15.53
N ALA A 95 -6.27 7.49 -14.59
CA ALA A 95 -7.70 7.38 -14.25
C ALA A 95 -8.22 8.59 -13.46
N HIS A 96 -7.33 9.35 -12.81
CA HIS A 96 -7.68 10.47 -11.92
C HIS A 96 -7.04 11.79 -12.41
N PRO A 97 -7.58 12.44 -13.45
CA PRO A 97 -6.95 13.61 -14.08
C PRO A 97 -6.89 14.87 -13.20
N LEU A 98 -7.63 14.89 -12.09
CA LEU A 98 -7.61 15.97 -11.10
C LEU A 98 -6.55 15.75 -10.01
N VAL A 99 -5.87 14.60 -10.00
CA VAL A 99 -4.86 14.25 -9.01
C VAL A 99 -3.51 14.07 -9.69
N GLU A 100 -2.51 14.77 -9.17
CA GLU A 100 -1.16 14.78 -9.69
C GLU A 100 -0.19 14.22 -8.64
N TYR A 101 0.57 13.21 -9.04
CA TYR A 101 1.66 12.63 -8.26
C TYR A 101 2.99 13.18 -8.76
N ALA A 102 3.75 13.81 -7.88
CA ALA A 102 5.08 14.34 -8.20
C ALA A 102 6.07 13.91 -7.13
N GLY A 103 7.06 13.11 -7.49
CA GLY A 103 8.04 12.58 -6.55
C GLY A 103 9.21 11.88 -7.21
N GLU A 104 10.06 11.31 -6.36
CA GLU A 104 11.22 10.52 -6.76
C GLU A 104 11.08 9.09 -6.28
N GLU A 105 11.66 8.16 -7.03
CA GLU A 105 11.79 6.77 -6.60
C GLU A 105 12.74 6.71 -5.40
N VAL A 106 12.33 5.98 -4.36
CA VAL A 106 13.09 5.80 -3.13
C VAL A 106 13.25 4.32 -2.82
N GLY A 107 14.39 3.95 -2.23
CA GLY A 107 14.60 2.61 -1.72
C GLY A 107 13.77 2.37 -0.47
N MET A 108 12.93 1.33 -0.48
CA MET A 108 12.22 0.85 0.70
C MET A 108 12.40 -0.66 0.82
N MET A 109 13.03 -1.11 1.90
CA MET A 109 13.21 -2.55 2.17
C MET A 109 11.93 -3.19 2.67
N ALA A 110 11.65 -4.42 2.23
CA ALA A 110 10.61 -5.25 2.80
C ALA A 110 10.84 -5.47 4.31
N LEU A 111 9.76 -5.57 5.07
CA LEU A 111 9.83 -5.84 6.50
C LEU A 111 10.20 -7.31 6.76
N PRO A 112 10.96 -7.59 7.83
CA PRO A 112 10.98 -8.92 8.41
C PRO A 112 9.56 -9.35 8.79
N VAL A 113 9.26 -10.65 8.65
CA VAL A 113 7.91 -11.19 8.91
C VAL A 113 7.37 -10.82 10.29
N SER A 114 8.21 -10.85 11.33
CA SER A 114 7.82 -10.47 12.69
C SER A 114 7.39 -9.02 12.81
N LEU A 115 8.04 -8.10 12.09
CA LEU A 115 7.71 -6.69 12.10
C LEU A 115 6.48 -6.40 11.24
N PHE A 116 6.34 -7.06 10.09
CA PHE A 116 5.12 -6.97 9.29
C PHE A 116 3.90 -7.41 10.09
N ARG A 117 4.00 -8.55 10.80
CA ARG A 117 2.96 -9.02 11.71
C ARG A 117 2.66 -8.02 12.81
N PHE A 118 3.68 -7.47 13.46
CA PHE A 118 3.49 -6.47 14.52
C PHE A 118 2.73 -5.23 14.02
N VAL A 119 3.04 -4.76 12.82
CA VAL A 119 2.32 -3.64 12.20
C VAL A 119 0.88 -4.09 11.90
N CYS A 120 0.67 -5.24 11.27
CA CYS A 120 -0.69 -5.69 10.95
C CYS A 120 -1.59 -5.97 12.17
N ASP A 121 -1.08 -6.70 13.16
CA ASP A 121 -1.84 -7.10 14.35
C ASP A 121 -2.23 -5.90 15.22
N ASN A 122 -1.39 -4.87 15.30
CA ASN A 122 -1.71 -3.64 16.04
C ASN A 122 -2.63 -2.69 15.27
N ASP A 123 -2.67 -2.83 13.94
CA ASP A 123 -3.37 -1.89 13.07
C ASP A 123 -4.62 -2.50 12.41
N GLY A 124 -4.96 -3.76 12.70
CA GLY A 124 -6.26 -4.36 12.38
C GLY A 124 -6.34 -5.21 11.12
N CYS A 125 -5.22 -5.49 10.43
CA CYS A 125 -5.22 -6.40 9.28
C CYS A 125 -4.94 -7.86 9.65
N ASP A 126 -5.65 -8.79 9.00
CA ASP A 126 -5.45 -10.24 9.17
C ASP A 126 -4.18 -10.71 8.44
N PHE A 127 -3.08 -10.75 9.20
CA PHE A 127 -1.75 -11.18 8.74
C PHE A 127 -1.76 -12.52 7.98
N GLU A 128 -2.55 -13.50 8.43
CA GLU A 128 -2.51 -14.85 7.85
C GLU A 128 -3.00 -14.86 6.41
N ASN A 129 -3.89 -13.95 6.03
CA ASN A 129 -4.38 -13.83 4.66
C ASN A 129 -3.44 -13.03 3.74
N LEU A 130 -2.49 -12.29 4.31
CA LEU A 130 -1.61 -11.35 3.60
C LEU A 130 -0.23 -11.91 3.26
N ILE A 131 0.14 -13.06 3.84
CA ILE A 131 1.41 -13.75 3.51
C ILE A 131 1.20 -14.86 2.47
N PRO A 132 2.20 -15.12 1.60
CA PRO A 132 2.16 -16.26 0.70
C PRO A 132 1.97 -17.58 1.44
N GLU A 133 1.31 -18.55 0.81
CA GLU A 133 1.04 -19.87 1.39
C GLU A 133 2.31 -20.57 1.89
N SER A 134 3.41 -20.45 1.15
CA SER A 134 4.74 -20.98 1.50
C SER A 134 5.36 -20.36 2.77
N MET A 135 4.84 -19.23 3.24
CA MET A 135 5.24 -18.60 4.50
C MET A 135 4.34 -19.00 5.67
N ARG A 136 3.07 -19.35 5.42
CA ARG A 136 2.11 -19.82 6.45
C ARG A 136 2.57 -21.13 7.09
N GLU A 137 3.04 -22.08 6.28
CA GLU A 137 3.44 -23.42 6.74
C GLU A 137 4.68 -23.43 7.65
N ARG A 138 5.56 -22.43 7.53
CA ARG A 138 6.76 -22.31 8.38
C ARG A 138 6.44 -21.80 9.78
N HIS A 139 5.34 -21.07 9.94
CA HIS A 139 4.93 -20.49 11.22
C HIS A 139 4.13 -21.48 12.08
N SER A 140 3.34 -22.35 11.46
CA SER A 140 2.63 -23.44 12.17
C SER A 140 3.58 -24.51 12.72
N ALA A 141 4.75 -24.70 12.10
CA ALA A 141 5.77 -25.63 12.56
C ALA A 141 6.53 -25.16 13.82
N THR A 142 6.79 -23.85 13.95
CA THR A 142 7.50 -23.28 15.12
C THR A 142 6.65 -23.17 16.39
N ALA A 143 5.32 -23.15 16.28
CA ALA A 143 4.42 -23.15 17.45
C ALA A 143 4.41 -24.50 18.19
N ASN A 144 4.87 -25.59 17.56
CA ASN A 144 4.92 -26.93 18.14
C ASN A 144 6.28 -27.31 18.74
N SER A 145 7.28 -26.42 18.74
CA SER A 145 8.61 -26.70 19.30
C SER A 145 8.87 -26.07 20.68
N GLU A 146 7.93 -25.33 21.25
CA GLU A 146 8.05 -24.72 22.59
C GLU A 146 7.13 -25.39 23.64
N SER A 147 7.00 -26.71 23.56
CA SER A 147 6.51 -27.53 24.68
C SER A 147 7.60 -28.53 25.08
N TYR A 148 8.44 -28.09 26.03
CA TYR A 148 9.33 -28.95 26.80
C TYR A 148 9.14 -28.66 28.29
#